data_AF-A0A668ASS4-F1
#
_entry.id   AF-A0A668ASS4-F1
#
_cell.length_a   1.000
_cell.length_b   1.000
_cell.length_c   1.000
_cell.angle_alpha   90.00
_cell.angle_beta   90.00
_cell.angle_gamma   90.00
#
_symmetry.space_group_name_H-M   'P 1'
#
loop_
_entity.id
_entity.type
_entity.pdbx_description
1 polymer ?
#
loop_
_entity_poly.entity_id
_entity_poly.type
_entity_poly.pdbx_seq_one_letter_code
_entity_poly.pdbx_strand_id
1 'polypeptide(L)'
;MEGDECGFPPEPSDDHSQRGSVASSATLTRAQDVLIYLVGDSAVHLCVEGVSSVTVQELGRSVREALHIPDSAQEAFAFWLCSPLLELQLKPRHQPYKLCRQWQDLLYRFTEASEDDISQDEPCLQYRRNVFYPKSKELQIDDEGVLRLLYDEARSNILTGRYPCDPEHWTGLGALSLALDEGVGLDSQKLTATIREKKLSSFLPAHVAMGSGGLLSTLRGKGSRQAGLEQNLLAEYKKMSTSAGSPPEPTQLLHQYLTTCHTLPYYGCAFFFGEIDKPVQGILQRGGRKAVNVGISLEGVYVMDVKEKHVLLGLRFNELSWDHSYPEEEGDSHILWLEFDGEEAGTPVNKLLKIYSKQAELMSGLIEFCVELKSASEGGAAADADGEVGASQQPAGQDGSTERARGGHRGKLRRQSSVVCSRVHSLNTISYVDNGKEIKRLKPKRAASFFNRQVSAPSYSAVQVVESLEQG
;
A
#
# COMPACT_ATOMS: atom_id res chain seq x y z
N MET A 1 49.69 49.60 48.07
CA MET A 1 48.37 49.75 47.44
C MET A 1 47.97 48.37 46.95
N GLU A 2 46.75 47.98 47.25
CA GLU A 2 46.19 46.64 47.05
C GLU A 2 45.86 46.32 45.58
N GLY A 3 45.58 45.04 45.28
CA GLY A 3 44.82 44.61 44.09
C GLY A 3 45.39 43.42 43.30
N ASP A 4 44.82 42.23 43.55
CA ASP A 4 44.62 41.00 42.74
C ASP A 4 45.65 40.60 41.63
N GLU A 5 46.25 39.40 41.62
CA GLU A 5 45.66 38.04 41.40
C GLU A 5 44.97 37.87 40.02
N CYS A 6 45.15 36.82 39.22
CA CYS A 6 46.01 35.60 39.15
C CYS A 6 46.09 35.20 37.64
N GLY A 7 46.96 34.33 37.11
CA GLY A 7 47.94 33.40 37.68
C GLY A 7 47.91 32.04 36.96
N PHE A 8 48.64 31.85 35.86
CA PHE A 8 48.85 30.55 35.18
C PHE A 8 50.32 30.38 34.72
N PRO A 9 51.00 29.25 35.07
CA PRO A 9 52.27 28.84 34.47
C PRO A 9 52.19 27.50 33.67
N PRO A 10 53.22 27.13 32.88
CA PRO A 10 53.08 26.23 31.71
C PRO A 10 53.59 24.77 31.86
N GLU A 11 53.49 24.01 30.75
CA GLU A 11 53.78 22.57 30.51
C GLU A 11 55.25 22.12 30.75
N PRO A 12 55.58 20.79 30.68
CA PRO A 12 56.06 20.23 29.39
C PRO A 12 55.91 18.69 29.10
N SER A 13 55.88 18.37 27.79
CA SER A 13 56.58 17.29 27.02
C SER A 13 56.54 15.76 27.30
N ASP A 14 56.40 15.03 26.19
CA ASP A 14 57.04 13.75 25.76
C ASP A 14 56.46 12.34 26.05
N ASP A 15 55.82 11.82 24.99
CA ASP A 15 56.00 10.53 24.28
C ASP A 15 55.83 9.14 24.97
N HIS A 16 55.54 8.15 24.11
CA HIS A 16 55.36 6.72 24.33
C HIS A 16 54.08 6.25 25.04
N SER A 17 53.03 5.98 24.24
CA SER A 17 52.24 4.76 24.46
C SER A 17 51.63 4.21 23.16
N GLN A 18 51.53 2.88 23.09
CA GLN A 18 51.11 2.16 21.90
C GLN A 18 49.63 2.42 21.59
N ARG A 19 49.33 3.02 20.43
CA ARG A 19 47.95 3.10 19.91
C ARG A 19 47.51 1.74 19.35
N GLY A 20 47.34 0.78 20.25
CA GLY A 20 46.89 -0.58 19.93
C GLY A 20 45.47 -0.60 19.35
N SER A 21 45.29 -1.35 18.27
CA SER A 21 43.99 -1.64 17.67
C SER A 21 43.14 -2.52 18.58
N VAL A 22 42.38 -1.93 19.51
CA VAL A 22 41.44 -2.64 20.40
C VAL A 22 40.09 -1.94 20.52
N ALA A 23 39.41 -1.74 19.38
CA ALA A 23 38.06 -1.17 19.33
C ALA A 23 37.18 -1.82 18.23
N SER A 24 37.17 -3.17 18.14
CA SER A 24 36.39 -3.88 17.10
C SER A 24 35.80 -5.24 17.54
N SER A 25 35.69 -5.52 18.84
CA SER A 25 35.04 -6.75 19.31
C SER A 25 34.15 -6.57 20.56
N ALA A 26 34.51 -5.68 21.49
CA ALA A 26 33.75 -5.48 22.73
C ALA A 26 32.34 -4.86 22.54
N THR A 27 32.05 -4.25 21.39
CA THR A 27 30.74 -3.65 21.05
C THR A 27 29.78 -4.60 20.33
N LEU A 28 30.23 -5.78 19.89
CA LEU A 28 29.36 -6.76 19.20
C LEU A 28 28.47 -7.56 20.16
N THR A 29 28.83 -7.65 21.44
CA THR A 29 28.21 -8.51 22.46
C THR A 29 27.40 -7.75 23.51
N ARG A 30 27.06 -6.48 23.29
CA ARG A 30 26.21 -5.72 24.22
C ARG A 30 24.75 -5.80 23.80
N ALA A 31 23.91 -6.37 24.66
CA ALA A 31 22.46 -6.29 24.55
C ALA A 31 22.01 -4.82 24.51
N GLN A 32 21.11 -4.50 23.60
CA GLN A 32 20.58 -3.17 23.36
C GLN A 32 19.05 -3.22 23.30
N ASP A 33 18.41 -2.20 23.84
CA ASP A 33 16.95 -2.08 23.80
C ASP A 33 16.51 -1.63 22.40
N VAL A 34 15.61 -2.39 21.81
CA VAL A 34 15.04 -2.17 20.48
C VAL A 34 13.53 -2.03 20.60
N LEU A 35 12.98 -0.97 20.01
CA LEU A 35 11.53 -0.75 19.93
C LEU A 35 11.03 -1.25 18.58
N ILE A 36 10.05 -2.16 18.60
CA ILE A 36 9.30 -2.58 17.42
C ILE A 36 7.92 -1.95 17.50
N TYR A 37 7.66 -0.97 16.64
CA TYR A 37 6.37 -0.29 16.63
C TYR A 37 5.28 -1.23 16.11
N LEU A 38 4.09 -1.12 16.68
CA LEU A 38 2.88 -1.73 16.14
C LEU A 38 2.14 -0.68 15.29
N VAL A 39 1.07 -1.07 14.59
CA VAL A 39 0.21 -0.07 13.95
C VAL A 39 -0.77 0.48 14.99
N GLY A 40 -0.54 1.71 15.41
CA GLY A 40 -1.22 2.33 16.56
C GLY A 40 -0.21 3.10 17.42
N ASP A 41 -0.58 3.36 18.67
CA ASP A 41 0.23 4.14 19.63
C ASP A 41 1.05 3.25 20.59
N SER A 42 1.46 2.05 20.15
CA SER A 42 2.13 1.04 20.98
C SER A 42 3.37 0.42 20.30
N ALA A 43 4.25 -0.16 21.13
CA ALA A 43 5.48 -0.81 20.67
C ALA A 43 5.84 -2.00 21.58
N VAL A 44 6.52 -2.99 21.00
CA VAL A 44 7.15 -4.10 21.73
C VAL A 44 8.58 -3.69 22.07
N HIS A 45 8.94 -3.78 23.35
CA HIS A 45 10.27 -3.52 23.86
C HIS A 45 11.05 -4.84 23.93
N LEU A 46 12.15 -4.96 23.20
CA LEU A 46 13.00 -6.15 23.18
C LEU A 46 14.44 -5.78 23.57
N CYS A 47 15.07 -6.60 24.41
CA CYS A 47 16.51 -6.51 24.65
C CYS A 47 17.23 -7.49 23.71
N VAL A 48 18.03 -6.97 22.78
CA VAL A 48 18.59 -7.74 21.65
C VAL A 48 20.12 -7.68 21.67
N GLU A 49 20.75 -8.85 21.72
CA GLU A 49 22.20 -8.99 21.50
C GLU A 49 22.52 -8.92 20.02
N GLY A 50 23.62 -8.24 19.65
CA GLY A 50 24.09 -8.21 18.27
C GLY A 50 23.12 -7.55 17.27
N VAL A 51 22.51 -6.41 17.63
CA VAL A 51 21.55 -5.64 16.79
C VAL A 51 22.04 -5.39 15.35
N SER A 52 23.35 -5.24 15.13
CA SER A 52 23.96 -5.09 13.80
C SER A 52 23.85 -6.33 12.89
N SER A 53 23.57 -7.50 13.47
CA SER A 53 23.54 -8.81 12.81
C SER A 53 22.21 -9.56 12.95
N VAL A 54 21.34 -9.18 13.90
CA VAL A 54 20.02 -9.81 14.07
C VAL A 54 19.19 -9.73 12.79
N THR A 55 18.59 -10.85 12.42
CA THR A 55 17.72 -10.95 11.25
C THR A 55 16.25 -10.70 11.60
N VAL A 56 15.47 -10.33 10.59
CA VAL A 56 14.00 -10.24 10.68
C VAL A 56 13.37 -11.53 11.20
N GLN A 57 13.90 -12.70 10.83
CA GLN A 57 13.40 -14.00 11.28
C GLN A 57 13.62 -14.23 12.79
N GLU A 58 14.79 -13.86 13.30
CA GLU A 58 15.13 -13.99 14.73
C GLU A 58 14.31 -13.01 15.56
N LEU A 59 14.31 -11.74 15.17
CA LEU A 59 13.55 -10.67 15.81
C LEU A 59 12.04 -10.97 15.82
N GLY A 60 11.52 -11.56 14.75
CA GLY A 60 10.13 -11.99 14.65
C GLY A 60 9.75 -13.10 15.60
N ARG A 61 10.67 -13.95 16.05
CA ARG A 61 10.40 -14.93 17.11
C ARG A 61 10.12 -14.20 18.42
N SER A 62 11.02 -13.30 18.82
CA SER A 62 10.90 -12.53 20.06
C SER A 62 9.67 -11.61 20.10
N VAL A 63 9.30 -11.00 18.96
CA VAL A 63 8.04 -10.23 18.86
C VAL A 63 6.81 -11.12 19.04
N ARG A 64 6.75 -12.31 18.42
CA ARG A 64 5.62 -13.23 18.59
C ARG A 64 5.51 -13.77 20.01
N GLU A 65 6.63 -14.11 20.64
CA GLU A 65 6.69 -14.53 22.05
C GLU A 65 6.16 -13.44 22.98
N ALA A 66 6.58 -12.18 22.79
CA ALA A 66 6.15 -11.02 23.58
C ALA A 66 4.69 -10.62 23.36
N LEU A 67 4.13 -10.89 22.17
CA LEU A 67 2.72 -10.63 21.82
C LEU A 67 1.80 -11.85 21.99
N HIS A 68 2.35 -12.98 22.44
CA HIS A 68 1.65 -14.27 22.53
C HIS A 68 0.97 -14.74 21.23
N ILE A 69 1.54 -14.39 20.06
CA ILE A 69 0.99 -14.75 18.76
C ILE A 69 1.15 -16.27 18.54
N PRO A 70 0.06 -17.02 18.28
CA PRO A 70 0.13 -18.46 18.06
C PRO A 70 0.86 -18.81 16.74
N ASP A 71 1.51 -19.98 16.70
CA ASP A 71 2.27 -20.45 15.53
C ASP A 71 1.42 -20.56 14.25
N SER A 72 0.11 -20.79 14.38
CA SER A 72 -0.85 -20.79 13.26
C SER A 72 -1.00 -19.43 12.58
N ALA A 73 -0.74 -18.33 13.30
CA ALA A 73 -0.84 -16.95 12.82
C ALA A 73 0.53 -16.31 12.54
N GLN A 74 1.65 -17.03 12.68
CA GLN A 74 2.98 -16.44 12.56
C GLN A 74 3.28 -15.78 11.19
N GLU A 75 2.63 -16.25 10.12
CA GLU A 75 2.76 -15.72 8.76
C GLU A 75 1.89 -14.48 8.48
N ALA A 76 0.95 -14.16 9.38
CA ALA A 76 0.01 -13.05 9.22
C ALA A 76 0.69 -11.68 9.24
N PHE A 77 1.88 -11.59 9.84
CA PHE A 77 2.62 -10.35 10.03
C PHE A 77 4.05 -10.42 9.50
N ALA A 78 4.58 -9.27 9.14
CA ALA A 78 5.95 -9.06 8.67
C ALA A 78 6.52 -7.77 9.28
N PHE A 79 7.85 -7.62 9.20
CA PHE A 79 8.50 -6.36 9.55
C PHE A 79 8.55 -5.45 8.34
N TRP A 80 8.35 -4.16 8.58
CA TRP A 80 8.43 -3.10 7.61
C TRP A 80 9.36 -2.00 8.12
N LEU A 81 10.11 -1.38 7.22
CA LEU A 81 10.64 -0.03 7.46
C LEU A 81 9.63 0.96 6.92
N CYS A 82 9.19 1.89 7.77
CA CYS A 82 8.16 2.86 7.43
C CYS A 82 8.62 4.29 7.78
N SER A 83 8.43 5.20 6.83
CA SER A 83 8.55 6.64 7.03
C SER A 83 7.44 7.37 6.24
N PRO A 84 7.29 8.69 6.38
CA PRO A 84 6.44 9.50 5.50
C PRO A 84 6.76 9.38 3.99
N LEU A 85 8.00 9.04 3.62
CA LEU A 85 8.48 9.02 2.24
C LEU A 85 8.45 7.62 1.58
N LEU A 86 8.67 6.55 2.35
CA LEU A 86 8.80 5.20 1.82
C LEU A 86 8.38 4.11 2.85
N GLU A 87 7.73 3.06 2.37
CA GLU A 87 7.35 1.87 3.16
C GLU A 87 7.88 0.60 2.47
N LEU A 88 8.68 -0.22 3.16
CA LEU A 88 9.30 -1.43 2.61
C LEU A 88 9.08 -2.64 3.52
N GLN A 89 8.39 -3.68 3.05
CA GLN A 89 8.33 -4.97 3.74
C GLN A 89 9.70 -5.67 3.65
N LEU A 90 10.20 -6.14 4.79
CA LEU A 90 11.50 -6.81 4.88
C LEU A 90 11.38 -8.32 4.67
N LYS A 91 12.39 -8.92 4.04
CA LYS A 91 12.50 -10.38 3.87
C LYS A 91 13.09 -11.02 5.15
N PRO A 92 12.80 -12.30 5.47
CA PRO A 92 13.23 -12.93 6.72
C PRO A 92 14.75 -12.88 7.01
N ARG A 93 15.59 -12.87 5.96
CA ARG A 93 17.06 -12.80 6.06
C ARG A 93 17.62 -11.37 6.13
N HIS A 94 16.80 -10.34 6.00
CA HIS A 94 17.27 -8.95 6.11
C HIS A 94 17.71 -8.65 7.55
N GLN A 95 18.67 -7.74 7.71
CA GLN A 95 19.16 -7.26 8.99
C GLN A 95 18.69 -5.81 9.17
N PRO A 96 17.63 -5.54 9.95
CA PRO A 96 16.94 -4.24 9.95
C PRO A 96 17.88 -3.06 10.20
N TYR A 97 18.78 -3.18 11.17
CA TYR A 97 19.77 -2.14 11.50
C TYR A 97 20.62 -1.69 10.30
N LYS A 98 21.04 -2.63 9.44
CA LYS A 98 21.82 -2.29 8.24
C LYS A 98 21.00 -1.54 7.20
N LEU A 99 19.71 -1.87 7.06
CA LEU A 99 18.81 -1.18 6.15
C LEU A 99 18.44 0.22 6.65
N CYS A 100 18.24 0.41 7.96
CA CYS A 100 18.12 1.74 8.56
C CYS A 100 19.37 2.60 8.29
N ARG A 101 20.57 2.02 8.36
CA ARG A 101 21.83 2.70 8.02
C ARG A 101 21.99 3.05 6.53
N GLN A 102 21.18 2.47 5.66
CA GLN A 102 21.14 2.71 4.20
C GLN A 102 19.88 3.49 3.79
N TRP A 103 19.13 4.05 4.74
CA TRP A 103 17.81 4.61 4.45
C TRP A 103 17.86 5.76 3.43
N GLN A 104 18.81 6.68 3.58
CA GLN A 104 18.99 7.80 2.65
C GLN A 104 19.32 7.33 1.23
N ASP A 105 20.12 6.27 1.07
CA ASP A 105 20.41 5.66 -0.25
C ASP A 105 19.14 5.05 -0.88
N LEU A 106 18.30 4.41 -0.06
CA LEU A 106 17.01 3.86 -0.48
C LEU A 106 16.02 4.95 -0.88
N LEU A 107 15.95 6.05 -0.13
CA LEU A 107 15.12 7.21 -0.45
C LEU A 107 15.59 7.88 -1.75
N TYR A 108 16.88 8.09 -1.93
CA TYR A 108 17.44 8.67 -3.16
C TYR A 108 17.09 7.84 -4.40
N ARG A 109 17.18 6.50 -4.28
CA ARG A 109 16.83 5.57 -5.36
C ARG A 109 15.34 5.50 -5.65
N PHE A 110 14.50 5.49 -4.61
CA PHE A 110 13.07 5.13 -4.73
C PHE A 110 12.09 6.29 -4.48
N THR A 111 12.55 7.53 -4.33
CA THR A 111 11.67 8.69 -4.12
C THR A 111 12.10 9.92 -4.92
N GLU A 112 11.14 10.82 -5.17
CA GLU A 112 11.36 12.17 -5.72
C GLU A 112 11.37 13.24 -4.60
N ALA A 113 11.72 12.84 -3.37
CA ALA A 113 11.83 13.76 -2.23
C ALA A 113 13.05 14.69 -2.40
N SER A 114 13.01 15.87 -1.76
CA SER A 114 14.15 16.78 -1.80
C SER A 114 15.32 16.27 -0.96
N GLU A 115 16.54 16.73 -1.22
CA GLU A 115 17.71 16.38 -0.40
C GLU A 115 17.51 16.79 1.07
N ASP A 116 16.85 17.93 1.32
CA ASP A 116 16.46 18.38 2.66
C ASP A 116 15.51 17.37 3.33
N ASP A 117 14.42 16.96 2.66
CA ASP A 117 13.48 15.97 3.19
C ASP A 117 14.18 14.62 3.48
N ILE A 118 15.01 14.13 2.55
CA ILE A 118 15.77 12.88 2.68
C ILE A 118 16.75 12.95 3.86
N SER A 119 17.35 14.12 4.12
CA SER A 119 18.30 14.29 5.22
C SER A 119 17.66 14.20 6.62
N GLN A 120 16.35 14.51 6.72
CA GLN A 120 15.60 14.55 7.97
C GLN A 120 14.70 13.31 8.20
N ASP A 121 14.52 12.47 7.18
CA ASP A 121 13.65 11.29 7.24
C ASP A 121 14.37 10.08 7.85
N GLU A 122 13.80 9.53 8.92
CA GLU A 122 14.27 8.31 9.60
C GLU A 122 13.17 7.23 9.58
N PRO A 123 13.49 5.96 9.29
CA PRO A 123 12.51 4.89 9.25
C PRO A 123 12.27 4.31 10.64
N CYS A 124 11.01 4.09 11.02
CA CYS A 124 10.69 3.22 12.13
C CYS A 124 10.61 1.76 11.67
N LEU A 125 10.96 0.83 12.56
CA LEU A 125 10.79 -0.61 12.35
C LEU A 125 9.43 -1.03 12.91
N GLN A 126 8.48 -1.34 12.02
CA GLN A 126 7.09 -1.63 12.37
C GLN A 126 6.74 -3.10 12.10
N TYR A 127 5.96 -3.71 13.00
CA TYR A 127 5.36 -5.02 12.81
C TYR A 127 3.92 -4.84 12.33
N ARG A 128 3.62 -5.33 11.12
CA ARG A 128 2.39 -5.06 10.37
C ARG A 128 1.90 -6.31 9.66
N ARG A 129 0.69 -6.27 9.09
CA ARG A 129 0.18 -7.32 8.20
C ARG A 129 1.21 -7.63 7.09
N ASN A 130 1.42 -8.92 6.83
CA ASN A 130 2.23 -9.40 5.71
C ASN A 130 1.41 -9.26 4.41
N VAL A 131 1.94 -8.56 3.40
CA VAL A 131 1.26 -8.40 2.09
C VAL A 131 0.95 -9.75 1.42
N PHE A 132 1.78 -10.78 1.71
CA PHE A 132 1.63 -12.14 1.17
C PHE A 132 0.73 -13.05 2.02
N TYR A 133 0.08 -12.55 3.07
CA TYR A 133 -0.88 -13.36 3.83
C TYR A 133 -2.25 -13.38 3.13
N PRO A 134 -2.83 -14.55 2.78
CA PRO A 134 -4.11 -14.63 2.09
C PRO A 134 -5.29 -14.22 2.99
N LYS A 135 -6.20 -13.39 2.46
CA LYS A 135 -7.47 -13.02 3.15
C LYS A 135 -8.27 -14.26 3.59
N SER A 136 -8.22 -15.34 2.81
CA SER A 136 -8.87 -16.62 3.14
C SER A 136 -8.32 -17.32 4.38
N LYS A 137 -7.01 -17.20 4.67
CA LYS A 137 -6.43 -17.66 5.95
C LYS A 137 -6.80 -16.69 7.08
N GLU A 138 -6.79 -15.38 6.80
CA GLU A 138 -7.12 -14.33 7.77
C GLU A 138 -8.56 -14.43 8.32
N LEU A 139 -9.50 -14.86 7.49
CA LEU A 139 -10.89 -15.15 7.88
C LEU A 139 -11.05 -16.34 8.84
N GLN A 140 -9.99 -17.12 9.09
CA GLN A 140 -9.98 -18.27 10.02
C GLN A 140 -9.27 -17.95 11.35
N ILE A 141 -8.92 -16.68 11.59
CA ILE A 141 -8.25 -16.26 12.83
C ILE A 141 -9.31 -15.91 13.87
N ASP A 142 -9.38 -16.70 14.94
CA ASP A 142 -10.25 -16.42 16.11
C ASP A 142 -9.48 -15.80 17.29
N ASP A 143 -8.14 -15.72 17.23
CA ASP A 143 -7.31 -15.17 18.31
C ASP A 143 -7.50 -13.65 18.43
N GLU A 144 -7.94 -13.19 19.61
CA GLU A 144 -8.27 -11.78 19.85
C GLU A 144 -7.06 -10.86 19.71
N GLY A 145 -5.86 -11.30 20.12
CA GLY A 145 -4.64 -10.50 20.02
C GLY A 145 -4.21 -10.29 18.57
N VAL A 146 -4.25 -11.34 17.76
CA VAL A 146 -3.99 -11.28 16.31
C VAL A 146 -5.05 -10.45 15.59
N LEU A 147 -6.34 -10.64 15.91
CA LEU A 147 -7.43 -9.84 15.37
C LEU A 147 -7.30 -8.36 15.74
N ARG A 148 -6.81 -8.04 16.95
CA ARG A 148 -6.59 -6.65 17.39
C ARG A 148 -5.50 -5.97 16.57
N LEU A 149 -4.36 -6.64 16.32
CA LEU A 149 -3.28 -6.11 15.49
C LEU A 149 -3.74 -5.83 14.04
N LEU A 150 -4.51 -6.75 13.45
CA LEU A 150 -5.10 -6.58 12.12
C LEU A 150 -6.13 -5.43 12.11
N TYR A 151 -6.95 -5.32 13.16
CA TYR A 151 -7.94 -4.26 13.32
C TYR A 151 -7.29 -2.88 13.45
N ASP A 152 -6.26 -2.71 14.28
CA ASP A 152 -5.64 -1.39 14.47
C ASP A 152 -4.95 -0.91 13.18
N GLU A 153 -4.39 -1.81 12.37
CA GLU A 153 -3.93 -1.49 11.01
C GLU A 153 -5.07 -1.16 10.05
N ALA A 154 -6.15 -1.95 10.03
CA ALA A 154 -7.32 -1.66 9.20
C ALA A 154 -7.94 -0.30 9.55
N ARG A 155 -8.06 0.01 10.84
CA ARG A 155 -8.55 1.29 11.39
C ARG A 155 -7.67 2.44 10.95
N SER A 156 -6.35 2.34 11.11
CA SER A 156 -5.40 3.37 10.66
C SER A 156 -5.57 3.67 9.16
N ASN A 157 -5.69 2.64 8.33
CA ASN A 157 -5.87 2.79 6.88
C ASN A 157 -7.23 3.41 6.48
N ILE A 158 -8.31 3.14 7.22
CA ILE A 158 -9.62 3.80 7.04
C ILE A 158 -9.55 5.27 7.49
N LEU A 159 -9.01 5.55 8.68
CA LEU A 159 -8.98 6.90 9.26
C LEU A 159 -8.10 7.86 8.43
N THR A 160 -6.93 7.41 7.98
CA THR A 160 -6.07 8.18 7.05
C THR A 160 -6.68 8.32 5.65
N GLY A 161 -7.72 7.55 5.32
CA GLY A 161 -8.27 7.43 3.97
C GLY A 161 -7.30 6.81 2.97
N ARG A 162 -6.38 5.95 3.44
CA ARG A 162 -5.58 5.07 2.56
C ARG A 162 -6.48 4.00 1.92
N TYR A 163 -7.50 3.56 2.65
CA TYR A 163 -8.63 2.80 2.13
C TYR A 163 -9.80 3.75 1.81
N PRO A 164 -10.09 4.05 0.53
CA PRO A 164 -11.38 4.60 0.13
C PRO A 164 -12.53 3.76 0.72
N CYS A 165 -13.61 4.41 1.11
CA CYS A 165 -14.73 3.73 1.76
C CYS A 165 -16.03 4.50 1.51
N ASP A 166 -17.10 3.81 1.19
CA ASP A 166 -18.41 4.44 0.94
C ASP A 166 -19.03 4.98 2.25
N PRO A 167 -19.90 6.03 2.17
CA PRO A 167 -20.45 6.72 3.35
C PRO A 167 -21.09 5.83 4.42
N GLU A 168 -21.77 4.78 3.97
CA GLU A 168 -22.47 3.84 4.84
C GLU A 168 -21.47 2.95 5.60
N HIS A 169 -20.44 2.47 4.91
CA HIS A 169 -19.40 1.61 5.48
C HIS A 169 -18.55 2.33 6.53
N TRP A 170 -18.03 3.55 6.27
CA TRP A 170 -17.23 4.25 7.29
C TRP A 170 -18.05 4.68 8.52
N THR A 171 -19.38 4.83 8.39
CA THR A 171 -20.25 5.11 9.56
C THR A 171 -20.33 3.87 10.45
N GLY A 172 -20.56 2.69 9.86
CA GLY A 172 -20.56 1.40 10.57
C GLY A 172 -19.22 1.09 11.23
N LEU A 173 -18.11 1.23 10.49
CA LEU A 173 -16.74 1.05 11.00
C LEU A 173 -16.45 2.01 12.18
N GLY A 174 -16.85 3.28 12.08
CA GLY A 174 -16.71 4.24 13.17
C GLY A 174 -17.48 3.83 14.44
N ALA A 175 -18.69 3.31 14.28
CA ALA A 175 -19.50 2.83 15.40
C ALA A 175 -18.95 1.56 16.05
N LEU A 176 -18.42 0.62 15.24
CA LEU A 176 -17.69 -0.55 15.73
C LEU A 176 -16.43 -0.14 16.51
N SER A 177 -15.69 0.86 16.00
CA SER A 177 -14.49 1.39 16.69
C SER A 177 -14.86 2.00 18.05
N LEU A 178 -15.98 2.71 18.12
CA LEU A 178 -16.49 3.31 19.35
C LEU A 178 -16.96 2.25 20.36
N ALA A 179 -17.56 1.15 19.89
CA ALA A 179 -17.91 0.00 20.71
C ALA A 179 -16.70 -0.79 21.21
N LEU A 180 -15.63 -0.88 20.42
CA LEU A 180 -14.35 -1.50 20.81
C LEU A 180 -13.55 -0.62 21.79
N ASP A 181 -13.61 0.70 21.63
CA ASP A 181 -12.87 1.65 22.48
C ASP A 181 -13.57 1.90 23.84
N GLU A 182 -14.91 1.81 23.91
CA GLU A 182 -15.70 2.25 25.08
C GLU A 182 -16.69 1.20 25.63
N GLY A 183 -16.82 0.05 24.95
CA GLY A 183 -17.85 -0.95 25.23
C GLY A 183 -19.23 -0.64 24.60
N VAL A 184 -20.17 -1.57 24.78
CA VAL A 184 -21.55 -1.50 24.24
C VAL A 184 -22.54 -1.08 25.33
N GLY A 185 -23.62 -0.39 24.95
CA GLY A 185 -24.72 -0.03 25.85
C GLY A 185 -24.56 1.31 26.58
N LEU A 186 -23.58 2.15 26.19
CA LEU A 186 -23.43 3.50 26.75
C LEU A 186 -24.65 4.38 26.48
N ASP A 187 -24.96 5.23 27.46
CA ASP A 187 -26.00 6.24 27.29
C ASP A 187 -25.59 7.32 26.27
N SER A 188 -26.59 7.98 25.69
CA SER A 188 -26.37 8.94 24.60
C SER A 188 -25.61 10.20 25.04
N GLN A 189 -25.60 10.55 26.33
CA GLN A 189 -24.91 11.74 26.82
C GLN A 189 -23.41 11.46 26.97
N LYS A 190 -23.04 10.33 27.57
CA LYS A 190 -21.65 9.87 27.64
C LYS A 190 -21.06 9.68 26.24
N LEU A 191 -21.78 8.99 25.35
CA LEU A 191 -21.31 8.74 23.99
C LEU A 191 -21.05 10.05 23.21
N THR A 192 -21.92 11.05 23.41
CA THR A 192 -21.73 12.41 22.87
C THR A 192 -20.51 13.11 23.47
N ALA A 193 -20.24 12.93 24.77
CA ALA A 193 -19.06 13.49 25.43
C ALA A 193 -17.77 12.84 24.89
N THR A 194 -17.70 11.50 24.83
CA THR A 194 -16.57 10.75 24.25
C THR A 194 -16.26 11.21 22.82
N ILE A 195 -17.28 11.32 21.94
CA ILE A 195 -17.08 11.75 20.54
C ILE A 195 -16.50 13.18 20.47
N ARG A 196 -16.83 14.05 21.42
CA ARG A 196 -16.30 15.42 21.48
C ARG A 196 -14.87 15.48 22.02
N GLU A 197 -14.57 14.67 23.02
CA GLU A 197 -13.23 14.54 23.61
C GLU A 197 -12.24 13.94 22.60
N LYS A 198 -12.55 12.73 22.09
CA LYS A 198 -11.72 12.02 21.11
C LYS A 198 -11.77 12.63 19.71
N LYS A 199 -12.78 13.47 19.40
CA LYS A 199 -13.09 14.08 18.08
C LYS A 199 -13.55 13.05 17.04
N LEU A 200 -14.41 13.49 16.11
CA LEU A 200 -14.89 12.66 15.00
C LEU A 200 -13.77 12.07 14.12
N SER A 201 -12.61 12.71 14.03
CA SER A 201 -11.45 12.21 13.25
C SER A 201 -10.83 10.92 13.78
N SER A 202 -11.15 10.52 15.03
CA SER A 202 -10.66 9.28 15.65
C SER A 202 -11.56 8.06 15.35
N PHE A 203 -12.69 8.30 14.70
CA PHE A 203 -13.70 7.29 14.32
C PHE A 203 -14.07 7.35 12.83
N LEU A 204 -13.96 8.52 12.19
CA LEU A 204 -14.33 8.74 10.80
C LEU A 204 -13.12 9.20 9.97
N PRO A 205 -13.03 8.86 8.67
CA PRO A 205 -11.92 9.27 7.81
C PRO A 205 -11.63 10.77 7.85
N ALA A 206 -10.35 11.13 7.92
CA ALA A 206 -9.87 12.50 8.10
C ALA A 206 -10.47 13.51 7.09
N HIS A 207 -10.57 13.10 5.82
CA HIS A 207 -11.16 13.88 4.74
C HIS A 207 -12.68 14.09 4.86
N VAL A 208 -13.38 13.20 5.58
CA VAL A 208 -14.81 13.32 5.90
C VAL A 208 -15.01 14.22 7.12
N ALA A 209 -14.25 13.98 8.19
CA ALA A 209 -14.40 14.64 9.49
C ALA A 209 -14.01 16.13 9.48
N MET A 210 -12.92 16.49 8.78
CA MET A 210 -12.48 17.88 8.64
C MET A 210 -13.30 18.67 7.61
N GLY A 211 -13.89 17.96 6.65
CA GLY A 211 -14.57 18.52 5.48
C GLY A 211 -13.60 19.00 4.41
N SER A 212 -13.99 18.89 3.14
CA SER A 212 -13.25 19.40 1.98
C SER A 212 -13.21 20.94 2.00
N GLY A 213 -12.21 21.50 2.68
CA GLY A 213 -12.10 22.91 3.01
C GLY A 213 -11.70 23.82 1.85
N GLY A 214 -12.69 24.30 1.09
CA GLY A 214 -12.55 25.55 0.34
C GLY A 214 -12.79 26.77 1.23
N LEU A 215 -12.12 27.89 0.95
CA LEU A 215 -12.16 29.14 1.73
C LEU A 215 -13.57 29.73 1.98
N LEU A 216 -14.59 29.28 1.25
CA LEU A 216 -15.99 29.73 1.36
C LEU A 216 -16.88 28.83 2.25
N SER A 217 -16.36 27.72 2.79
CA SER A 217 -17.18 26.74 3.55
C SER A 217 -17.39 27.12 5.03
N THR A 218 -16.67 28.12 5.53
CA THR A 218 -16.45 28.37 6.97
C THR A 218 -17.59 29.03 7.72
N LEU A 219 -18.57 29.66 7.05
CA LEU A 219 -19.50 30.59 7.72
C LEU A 219 -20.98 30.17 7.85
N ARG A 220 -21.43 29.03 7.30
CA ARG A 220 -22.86 28.64 7.44
C ARG A 220 -23.24 27.16 7.44
N GLY A 221 -22.29 26.22 7.30
CA GLY A 221 -22.62 24.79 7.17
C GLY A 221 -21.76 23.79 7.96
N LYS A 222 -20.55 24.18 8.42
CA LYS A 222 -19.60 23.23 9.02
C LYS A 222 -20.14 22.56 10.29
N GLY A 223 -20.72 23.33 11.21
CA GLY A 223 -21.31 22.80 12.45
C GLY A 223 -22.51 21.88 12.19
N SER A 224 -23.38 22.21 11.23
CA SER A 224 -24.52 21.35 10.85
C SER A 224 -24.06 20.03 10.23
N ARG A 225 -23.03 20.04 9.38
CA ARG A 225 -22.44 18.80 8.83
C ARG A 225 -21.80 17.93 9.92
N GLN A 226 -21.01 18.51 10.82
CA GLN A 226 -20.39 17.73 11.91
C GLN A 226 -21.44 17.18 12.89
N ALA A 227 -22.47 17.96 13.23
CA ALA A 227 -23.60 17.45 14.01
C ALA A 227 -24.33 16.30 13.28
N GLY A 228 -24.50 16.36 11.96
CA GLY A 228 -25.07 15.26 11.18
C GLY A 228 -24.20 13.99 11.22
N LEU A 229 -22.88 14.12 11.13
CA LEU A 229 -21.94 12.99 11.28
C LEU A 229 -21.98 12.39 12.70
N GLU A 230 -22.03 13.23 13.73
CA GLU A 230 -22.20 12.83 15.14
C GLU A 230 -23.51 12.06 15.33
N GLN A 231 -24.64 12.56 14.83
CA GLN A 231 -25.93 11.88 14.95
C GLN A 231 -25.99 10.56 14.17
N ASN A 232 -25.37 10.47 12.99
CA ASN A 232 -25.30 9.21 12.23
C ASN A 232 -24.48 8.16 12.99
N LEU A 233 -23.32 8.54 13.55
CA LEU A 233 -22.46 7.66 14.34
C LEU A 233 -23.17 7.17 15.62
N LEU A 234 -23.86 8.08 16.33
CA LEU A 234 -24.70 7.76 17.50
C LEU A 234 -25.85 6.82 17.15
N ALA A 235 -26.49 6.99 15.98
CA ALA A 235 -27.58 6.13 15.52
C ALA A 235 -27.09 4.71 15.17
N GLU A 236 -25.92 4.59 14.54
CA GLU A 236 -25.35 3.30 14.14
C GLU A 236 -24.89 2.48 15.37
N TYR A 237 -24.17 3.10 16.30
CA TYR A 237 -23.78 2.48 17.58
C TYR A 237 -24.98 1.95 18.37
N LYS A 238 -26.10 2.68 18.38
CA LYS A 238 -27.32 2.25 19.09
C LYS A 238 -27.90 0.94 18.55
N LYS A 239 -27.81 0.69 17.24
CA LYS A 239 -28.30 -0.57 16.65
C LYS A 239 -27.59 -1.78 17.25
N MET A 240 -26.27 -1.68 17.44
CA MET A 240 -25.42 -2.72 18.02
C MET A 240 -25.85 -3.04 19.47
N SER A 241 -26.24 -2.02 20.24
CA SER A 241 -26.74 -2.17 21.61
C SER A 241 -28.14 -2.82 21.71
N THR A 242 -28.90 -2.88 20.60
CA THR A 242 -30.28 -3.39 20.57
C THR A 242 -30.44 -4.77 19.91
N SER A 243 -29.39 -5.32 19.31
CA SER A 243 -29.53 -6.42 18.33
C SER A 243 -29.49 -7.85 18.90
N ALA A 244 -29.22 -8.04 20.19
CA ALA A 244 -29.22 -9.35 20.85
C ALA A 244 -29.50 -9.24 22.36
N GLY A 245 -29.91 -10.34 22.99
CA GLY A 245 -30.17 -10.42 24.44
C GLY A 245 -28.90 -10.37 25.32
N SER A 246 -27.72 -10.39 24.71
CA SER A 246 -26.41 -10.18 25.32
C SER A 246 -25.63 -9.16 24.48
N PRO A 247 -24.75 -8.34 25.07
CA PRO A 247 -23.85 -7.50 24.30
C PRO A 247 -22.92 -8.39 23.43
N PRO A 248 -22.48 -7.91 22.25
CA PRO A 248 -21.51 -8.63 21.44
C PRO A 248 -20.12 -8.60 22.09
N GLU A 249 -19.43 -9.72 22.07
CA GLU A 249 -18.06 -9.86 22.58
C GLU A 249 -17.05 -9.05 21.73
N PRO A 250 -15.91 -8.59 22.31
CA PRO A 250 -14.89 -7.82 21.57
C PRO A 250 -14.43 -8.52 20.28
N THR A 251 -14.18 -9.82 20.33
CA THR A 251 -13.81 -10.64 19.17
C THR A 251 -14.85 -10.55 18.04
N GLN A 252 -16.15 -10.56 18.35
CA GLN A 252 -17.22 -10.42 17.36
C GLN A 252 -17.22 -9.05 16.69
N LEU A 253 -16.95 -7.99 17.47
CA LEU A 253 -16.82 -6.62 16.94
C LEU A 253 -15.57 -6.47 16.06
N LEU A 254 -14.45 -7.08 16.42
CA LEU A 254 -13.23 -7.16 15.61
C LEU A 254 -13.50 -7.88 14.27
N HIS A 255 -14.14 -9.05 14.30
CA HIS A 255 -14.54 -9.76 13.07
C HIS A 255 -15.49 -8.94 12.20
N GLN A 256 -16.48 -8.25 12.76
CA GLN A 256 -17.39 -7.39 11.98
C GLN A 256 -16.66 -6.24 11.29
N TYR A 257 -15.68 -5.63 11.97
CA TYR A 257 -14.85 -4.57 11.40
C TYR A 257 -13.97 -5.10 10.26
N LEU A 258 -13.24 -6.18 10.52
CA LEU A 258 -12.33 -6.80 9.56
C LEU A 258 -13.07 -7.36 8.35
N THR A 259 -14.19 -8.06 8.54
CA THR A 259 -15.05 -8.56 7.46
C THR A 259 -15.52 -7.42 6.55
N THR A 260 -15.92 -6.28 7.13
CA THR A 260 -16.30 -5.09 6.35
C THR A 260 -15.10 -4.56 5.55
N CYS A 261 -13.90 -4.53 6.14
CA CYS A 261 -12.68 -4.13 5.45
C CYS A 261 -12.23 -5.15 4.38
N HIS A 262 -12.46 -6.45 4.56
CA HIS A 262 -12.11 -7.51 3.60
C HIS A 262 -12.90 -7.40 2.29
N THR A 263 -14.08 -6.77 2.30
CA THR A 263 -14.84 -6.44 1.08
C THR A 263 -14.12 -5.43 0.18
N LEU A 264 -13.16 -4.68 0.71
CA LEU A 264 -12.37 -3.71 -0.05
C LEU A 264 -11.28 -4.45 -0.84
N PRO A 265 -11.23 -4.35 -2.19
CA PRO A 265 -10.26 -5.10 -2.99
C PRO A 265 -8.79 -4.83 -2.58
N TYR A 266 -8.49 -3.56 -2.28
CA TYR A 266 -7.18 -3.07 -1.85
C TYR A 266 -6.86 -3.30 -0.36
N TYR A 267 -7.69 -4.03 0.39
CA TYR A 267 -7.35 -4.44 1.75
C TYR A 267 -6.08 -5.30 1.76
N GLY A 268 -5.11 -4.94 2.62
CA GLY A 268 -3.85 -5.67 2.78
C GLY A 268 -2.82 -5.41 1.68
N CYS A 269 -3.02 -4.40 0.82
CA CYS A 269 -2.02 -4.00 -0.17
C CYS A 269 -0.75 -3.43 0.47
N ALA A 270 0.40 -3.67 -0.17
CA ALA A 270 1.53 -2.75 -0.11
C ALA A 270 1.18 -1.49 -0.92
N PHE A 271 1.56 -0.31 -0.43
CA PHE A 271 1.22 0.96 -1.08
C PHE A 271 2.46 1.70 -1.55
N PHE A 272 2.42 2.15 -2.79
CA PHE A 272 3.47 2.92 -3.46
C PHE A 272 2.94 4.28 -3.89
N PHE A 273 3.82 5.28 -3.92
CA PHE A 273 3.49 6.59 -4.45
C PHE A 273 3.74 6.64 -5.95
N GLY A 274 2.90 7.37 -6.68
CA GLY A 274 3.14 7.69 -8.08
C GLY A 274 2.24 8.81 -8.56
N GLU A 275 2.36 9.14 -9.85
CA GLU A 275 1.48 10.09 -10.50
C GLU A 275 0.94 9.56 -11.83
N ILE A 276 -0.24 10.03 -12.24
CA ILE A 276 -0.78 9.77 -13.59
C ILE A 276 -1.15 11.07 -14.29
N ASP A 277 -1.14 11.06 -15.63
CA ASP A 277 -1.56 12.21 -16.42
C ASP A 277 -3.05 12.53 -16.19
N LYS A 278 -3.37 13.80 -15.96
CA LYS A 278 -4.76 14.26 -15.89
C LYS A 278 -5.43 14.10 -17.26
N PRO A 279 -6.72 13.75 -17.33
CA PRO A 279 -7.48 13.80 -18.57
C PRO A 279 -7.57 15.26 -19.05
N VAL A 280 -7.50 15.46 -20.37
CA VAL A 280 -7.59 16.79 -20.98
C VAL A 280 -9.00 17.35 -20.80
N GLN A 281 -9.16 18.28 -19.85
CA GLN A 281 -10.45 18.92 -19.56
C GLN A 281 -10.40 20.44 -19.78
N GLY A 282 -11.28 20.92 -20.66
CA GLY A 282 -11.56 22.35 -20.87
C GLY A 282 -10.71 23.05 -21.95
N ILE A 283 -11.13 24.27 -22.29
CA ILE A 283 -10.57 25.09 -23.39
C ILE A 283 -9.10 25.45 -23.16
N LEU A 284 -8.65 25.52 -21.90
CA LEU A 284 -7.30 25.95 -21.53
C LEU A 284 -6.24 24.83 -21.54
N GLN A 285 -6.59 23.58 -21.86
CA GLN A 285 -5.64 22.48 -22.13
C GLN A 285 -4.46 22.39 -21.11
N ARG A 286 -4.72 22.66 -19.83
CA ARG A 286 -3.68 22.59 -18.78
C ARG A 286 -3.40 21.13 -18.45
N GLY A 287 -2.47 20.55 -19.21
CA GLY A 287 -1.84 19.29 -18.88
C GLY A 287 -1.14 19.34 -17.52
N GLY A 288 -0.83 18.17 -16.99
CA GLY A 288 -0.17 18.00 -15.71
C GLY A 288 -0.57 16.68 -15.07
N ARG A 289 0.22 16.26 -14.09
CA ARG A 289 0.04 14.99 -13.38
C ARG A 289 -0.86 15.14 -12.16
N LYS A 290 -1.37 14.03 -11.62
CA LYS A 290 -2.04 13.95 -10.32
C LYS A 290 -1.42 12.82 -9.49
N ALA A 291 -1.18 13.08 -8.22
CA ALA A 291 -0.71 12.09 -7.27
C ALA A 291 -1.75 10.96 -7.07
N VAL A 292 -1.27 9.72 -7.13
CA VAL A 292 -2.02 8.50 -6.88
C VAL A 292 -1.27 7.62 -5.88
N ASN A 293 -2.04 6.83 -5.13
CA ASN A 293 -1.52 5.68 -4.41
C ASN A 293 -1.73 4.44 -5.27
N VAL A 294 -0.70 3.61 -5.41
CA VAL A 294 -0.78 2.30 -6.08
C VAL A 294 -0.75 1.22 -4.99
N GLY A 295 -1.87 0.56 -4.77
CA GLY A 295 -1.98 -0.61 -3.91
C GLY A 295 -1.73 -1.88 -4.70
N ILE A 296 -0.86 -2.75 -4.21
CA ILE A 296 -0.56 -4.07 -4.81
C ILE A 296 -0.73 -5.14 -3.73
N SER A 297 -1.52 -6.18 -4.01
CA SER A 297 -1.75 -7.32 -3.12
C SER A 297 -1.56 -8.65 -3.85
N LEU A 298 -1.87 -9.77 -3.21
CA LEU A 298 -1.99 -11.08 -3.87
C LEU A 298 -3.10 -11.11 -4.94
N GLU A 299 -4.08 -10.20 -4.91
CA GLU A 299 -5.23 -10.23 -5.84
C GLU A 299 -4.95 -9.49 -7.15
N GLY A 300 -4.31 -8.32 -7.07
CA GLY A 300 -4.12 -7.41 -8.20
C GLY A 300 -3.53 -6.06 -7.85
N VAL A 301 -3.74 -5.08 -8.74
CA VAL A 301 -3.22 -3.71 -8.67
C VAL A 301 -4.39 -2.71 -8.64
N TYR A 302 -4.30 -1.72 -7.74
CA TYR A 302 -5.34 -0.72 -7.49
C TYR A 302 -4.73 0.69 -7.48
N VAL A 303 -5.23 1.57 -8.35
CA VAL A 303 -4.80 2.97 -8.45
C VAL A 303 -5.87 3.86 -7.81
N MET A 304 -5.48 4.67 -6.82
CA MET A 304 -6.40 5.49 -6.01
C MET A 304 -5.97 6.96 -5.99
N ASP A 305 -6.94 7.87 -6.06
CA ASP A 305 -6.68 9.32 -6.05
C ASP A 305 -6.30 9.80 -4.64
N VAL A 306 -5.09 10.35 -4.48
CA VAL A 306 -4.56 10.77 -3.16
C VAL A 306 -5.41 11.87 -2.52
N LYS A 307 -6.00 12.76 -3.33
CA LYS A 307 -6.75 13.92 -2.86
C LYS A 307 -8.23 13.62 -2.71
N GLU A 308 -8.82 13.01 -3.73
CA GLU A 308 -10.27 12.79 -3.82
C GLU A 308 -10.71 11.43 -3.24
N LYS A 309 -9.76 10.65 -2.69
CA LYS A 309 -9.94 9.42 -1.89
C LYS A 309 -10.92 8.41 -2.51
N HIS A 310 -10.70 8.10 -3.78
CA HIS A 310 -11.50 7.13 -4.52
C HIS A 310 -10.64 6.26 -5.44
N VAL A 311 -11.13 5.07 -5.76
CA VAL A 311 -10.53 4.17 -6.75
C VAL A 311 -10.66 4.78 -8.14
N LEU A 312 -9.58 4.75 -8.89
CA LEU A 312 -9.50 5.16 -10.29
C LEU A 312 -9.45 3.94 -11.21
N LEU A 313 -8.71 2.91 -10.79
CA LEU A 313 -8.53 1.65 -11.49
C LEU A 313 -8.34 0.53 -10.46
N GLY A 314 -8.88 -0.64 -10.72
CA GLY A 314 -8.61 -1.87 -10.01
C GLY A 314 -8.62 -2.99 -11.03
N LEU A 315 -7.54 -3.79 -11.05
CA LEU A 315 -7.31 -4.86 -12.01
C LEU A 315 -6.75 -6.07 -11.27
N ARG A 316 -7.34 -7.24 -11.47
CA ARG A 316 -6.76 -8.53 -11.05
C ARG A 316 -5.61 -8.90 -11.99
N PHE A 317 -4.71 -9.78 -11.57
CA PHE A 317 -3.57 -10.18 -12.42
C PHE A 317 -3.96 -10.91 -13.72
N ASN A 318 -5.18 -11.42 -13.84
CA ASN A 318 -5.72 -11.98 -15.09
C ASN A 318 -6.45 -10.93 -15.96
N GLU A 319 -6.47 -9.66 -15.55
CA GLU A 319 -7.10 -8.53 -16.25
C GLU A 319 -6.05 -7.49 -16.71
N LEU A 320 -4.75 -7.76 -16.49
CA LEU A 320 -3.67 -6.84 -16.79
C LEU A 320 -2.40 -7.52 -17.32
N SER A 321 -1.68 -6.80 -18.18
CA SER A 321 -0.25 -6.99 -18.44
C SER A 321 0.50 -5.77 -17.90
N TRP A 322 1.76 -5.93 -17.49
CA TRP A 322 2.57 -4.83 -16.97
C TRP A 322 4.00 -4.86 -17.51
N ASP A 323 4.64 -3.69 -17.48
CA ASP A 323 6.09 -3.54 -17.69
C ASP A 323 6.59 -2.30 -16.93
N HIS A 324 7.90 -2.15 -16.75
CA HIS A 324 8.50 -0.92 -16.22
C HIS A 324 9.61 -0.39 -17.11
N SER A 325 9.65 0.94 -17.29
CA SER A 325 10.71 1.60 -18.04
C SER A 325 11.48 2.58 -17.16
N TYR A 326 12.81 2.57 -17.32
CA TYR A 326 13.72 3.56 -16.78
C TYR A 326 13.60 4.88 -17.57
N PRO A 327 13.98 6.03 -16.98
CA PRO A 327 14.10 7.28 -17.73
C PRO A 327 15.12 7.12 -18.87
N GLU A 328 14.76 7.55 -20.08
CA GLU A 328 15.67 7.53 -21.25
C GLU A 328 16.48 8.84 -21.32
N GLU A 329 15.88 9.97 -20.95
CA GLU A 329 16.52 11.29 -20.92
C GLU A 329 16.60 11.89 -19.49
N GLU A 330 17.53 12.83 -19.29
CA GLU A 330 17.70 13.52 -18.01
C GLU A 330 16.47 14.43 -17.72
N GLY A 331 15.68 14.05 -16.71
CA GLY A 331 14.40 14.68 -16.37
C GLY A 331 13.16 13.83 -16.70
N ASP A 332 13.32 12.68 -17.37
CA ASP A 332 12.26 11.67 -17.41
C ASP A 332 12.05 11.03 -16.03
N SER A 333 10.87 10.45 -15.81
CA SER A 333 10.55 9.67 -14.61
C SER A 333 10.57 8.18 -14.95
N HIS A 334 10.90 7.33 -13.99
CA HIS A 334 10.60 5.90 -14.11
C HIS A 334 9.08 5.70 -14.26
N ILE A 335 8.65 4.73 -15.07
CA ILE A 335 7.23 4.48 -15.37
C ILE A 335 6.88 3.01 -15.12
N LEU A 336 5.82 2.77 -14.37
CA LEU A 336 5.07 1.51 -14.41
C LEU A 336 3.96 1.64 -15.47
N TRP A 337 3.93 0.68 -16.39
CA TRP A 337 2.94 0.57 -17.44
C TRP A 337 1.92 -0.51 -17.06
N LEU A 338 0.62 -0.20 -17.20
CA LEU A 338 -0.45 -1.18 -17.02
C LEU A 338 -1.29 -1.22 -18.31
N GLU A 339 -1.26 -2.35 -19.02
CA GLU A 339 -2.15 -2.67 -20.14
C GLU A 339 -3.34 -3.48 -19.62
N PHE A 340 -4.55 -3.14 -20.07
CA PHE A 340 -5.78 -3.82 -19.69
C PHE A 340 -6.88 -3.63 -20.75
N ASP A 341 -7.88 -4.50 -20.74
CA ASP A 341 -9.01 -4.43 -21.66
C ASP A 341 -9.90 -3.18 -21.41
N GLY A 342 -10.40 -2.59 -22.48
CA GLY A 342 -11.32 -1.48 -22.43
C GLY A 342 -12.18 -1.34 -23.68
N GLU A 343 -12.97 -0.27 -23.71
CA GLU A 343 -13.86 0.02 -24.82
C GLU A 343 -13.74 1.50 -25.24
N GLU A 344 -13.81 1.75 -26.55
CA GLU A 344 -14.04 3.07 -27.12
C GLU A 344 -15.19 3.02 -28.13
N ALA A 345 -16.27 3.75 -27.84
CA ALA A 345 -17.45 3.88 -28.68
C ALA A 345 -18.06 2.54 -29.17
N GLY A 346 -18.16 1.53 -28.29
CA GLY A 346 -18.66 0.19 -28.63
C GLY A 346 -17.62 -0.76 -29.23
N THR A 347 -16.36 -0.32 -29.39
CA THR A 347 -15.27 -1.14 -29.94
C THR A 347 -14.32 -1.57 -28.81
N PRO A 348 -14.04 -2.87 -28.63
CA PRO A 348 -12.99 -3.34 -27.74
C PRO A 348 -11.61 -2.77 -28.13
N VAL A 349 -10.86 -2.28 -27.16
CA VAL A 349 -9.52 -1.71 -27.30
C VAL A 349 -8.66 -2.09 -26.10
N ASN A 350 -7.37 -2.28 -26.31
CA ASN A 350 -6.41 -2.35 -25.21
C ASN A 350 -6.15 -0.93 -24.73
N LYS A 351 -6.13 -0.73 -23.42
CA LYS A 351 -5.85 0.54 -22.76
C LYS A 351 -4.55 0.44 -21.99
N LEU A 352 -3.68 1.41 -22.20
CA LEU A 352 -2.38 1.52 -21.55
C LEU A 352 -2.36 2.76 -20.64
N LEU A 353 -2.23 2.53 -19.33
CA LEU A 353 -2.04 3.58 -18.32
C LEU A 353 -0.55 3.75 -18.01
N LYS A 354 -0.13 5.00 -17.86
CA LYS A 354 1.20 5.38 -17.35
C LYS A 354 1.10 5.76 -15.88
N ILE A 355 1.99 5.22 -15.06
CA ILE A 355 2.19 5.63 -13.67
C ILE A 355 3.64 6.05 -13.50
N TYR A 356 3.89 7.34 -13.34
CA TYR A 356 5.22 7.91 -13.11
C TYR A 356 5.61 7.70 -11.63
N SER A 357 6.69 6.97 -11.37
CA SER A 357 7.23 6.73 -10.02
C SER A 357 8.59 6.05 -10.05
N LYS A 358 9.58 6.58 -9.30
CA LYS A 358 10.85 5.87 -8.98
C LYS A 358 10.66 4.50 -8.31
N GLN A 359 9.48 4.22 -7.76
CA GLN A 359 9.14 2.93 -7.15
C GLN A 359 8.67 1.89 -8.20
N ALA A 360 8.70 2.21 -9.51
CA ALA A 360 8.23 1.30 -10.57
C ALA A 360 8.96 -0.07 -10.59
N GLU A 361 10.26 -0.10 -10.30
CA GLU A 361 11.03 -1.36 -10.16
C GLU A 361 10.48 -2.22 -9.00
N LEU A 362 10.24 -1.61 -7.83
CA LEU A 362 9.68 -2.28 -6.66
C LEU A 362 8.25 -2.78 -6.92
N MET A 363 7.43 -1.97 -7.59
CA MET A 363 6.08 -2.35 -8.01
C MET A 363 6.11 -3.53 -8.98
N SER A 364 6.95 -3.47 -10.02
CA SER A 364 7.08 -4.53 -11.03
C SER A 364 7.49 -5.86 -10.40
N GLY A 365 8.53 -5.86 -9.56
CA GLY A 365 9.01 -7.07 -8.88
C GLY A 365 8.04 -7.63 -7.84
N LEU A 366 7.19 -6.78 -7.23
CA LEU A 366 6.11 -7.25 -6.36
C LEU A 366 4.96 -7.90 -7.15
N ILE A 367 4.59 -7.33 -8.30
CA ILE A 367 3.56 -7.93 -9.19
C ILE A 367 4.04 -9.29 -9.69
N GLU A 368 5.28 -9.37 -10.19
CA GLU A 368 5.93 -10.60 -10.65
C GLU A 368 5.89 -11.69 -9.57
N PHE A 369 6.39 -11.39 -8.37
CA PHE A 369 6.37 -12.33 -7.25
C PHE A 369 4.95 -12.76 -6.83
N CYS A 370 3.97 -11.86 -6.85
CA CYS A 370 2.57 -12.22 -6.56
C CYS A 370 1.95 -13.15 -7.63
N VAL A 371 2.34 -13.00 -8.90
CA VAL A 371 1.91 -13.88 -10.00
C VAL A 371 2.59 -15.25 -9.91
N GLU A 372 3.89 -15.30 -9.62
CA GLU A 372 4.63 -16.54 -9.38
C GLU A 372 4.07 -17.32 -8.18
N LEU A 373 3.77 -16.64 -7.07
CA LEU A 373 3.22 -17.28 -5.87
C LEU A 373 1.86 -17.95 -6.14
N LYS A 374 1.02 -17.31 -6.96
CA LYS A 374 -0.27 -17.86 -7.41
C LYS A 374 -0.07 -19.09 -8.29
N SER A 375 0.78 -19.01 -9.30
CA SER A 375 1.00 -20.13 -10.23
C SER A 375 1.59 -21.36 -9.52
N ALA A 376 2.46 -21.16 -8.52
CA ALA A 376 2.96 -22.23 -7.67
C ALA A 376 1.86 -22.88 -6.80
N SER A 377 0.95 -22.08 -6.25
CA SER A 377 -0.18 -22.60 -5.45
C SER A 377 -1.21 -23.37 -6.29
N GLU A 378 -1.46 -22.92 -7.52
CA GLU A 378 -2.40 -23.58 -8.45
C GLU A 378 -1.78 -24.84 -9.09
N GLY A 379 -0.49 -24.79 -9.43
CA GLY A 379 0.25 -25.94 -9.96
C GLY A 379 0.44 -27.06 -8.93
N GLY A 380 0.58 -26.73 -7.64
CA GLY A 380 0.57 -27.72 -6.56
C GLY A 380 -0.79 -28.42 -6.41
N ALA A 381 -1.89 -27.67 -6.47
CA ALA A 381 -3.24 -28.24 -6.39
C ALA A 381 -3.61 -29.12 -7.60
N ALA A 382 -3.05 -28.84 -8.78
CA ALA A 382 -3.22 -29.68 -9.97
C ALA A 382 -2.51 -31.04 -9.87
N ALA A 383 -1.38 -31.12 -9.14
CA ALA A 383 -0.61 -32.36 -8.97
C ALA A 383 -1.32 -33.40 -8.07
N ASP A 384 -2.18 -32.95 -7.15
CA ASP A 384 -2.99 -33.82 -6.27
C ASP A 384 -4.36 -34.19 -6.88
N ALA A 385 -4.66 -33.74 -8.10
CA ALA A 385 -5.99 -33.87 -8.73
C ALA A 385 -6.05 -34.85 -9.93
N ASP A 386 -4.95 -35.52 -10.28
CA ASP A 386 -4.91 -36.58 -11.31
C ASP A 386 -5.48 -37.90 -10.77
N GLY A 387 -6.80 -37.92 -10.50
CA GLY A 387 -7.42 -38.97 -9.70
C GLY A 387 -8.95 -39.07 -9.74
N GLU A 388 -9.61 -38.81 -10.87
CA GLU A 388 -10.78 -39.58 -11.42
C GLU A 388 -11.57 -38.77 -12.48
N VAL A 389 -11.95 -39.44 -13.57
CA VAL A 389 -12.65 -38.84 -14.72
C VAL A 389 -14.16 -39.12 -14.64
N GLY A 390 -15.00 -38.07 -14.57
CA GLY A 390 -16.44 -38.22 -14.33
C GLY A 390 -17.36 -37.21 -15.06
N ALA A 391 -17.68 -37.52 -16.32
CA ALA A 391 -18.83 -37.09 -17.15
C ALA A 391 -19.59 -35.75 -16.90
N SER A 392 -19.64 -34.95 -17.98
CA SER A 392 -20.42 -33.74 -18.24
C SER A 392 -21.92 -33.75 -17.87
N GLN A 393 -22.47 -32.56 -17.56
CA GLN A 393 -23.84 -32.16 -17.94
C GLN A 393 -24.02 -30.64 -18.04
N GLN A 394 -24.57 -30.17 -19.17
CA GLN A 394 -25.05 -28.79 -19.35
C GLN A 394 -26.45 -28.60 -18.72
N PRO A 395 -26.89 -27.35 -18.52
CA PRO A 395 -28.26 -26.98 -18.91
C PRO A 395 -28.32 -25.86 -19.96
N ALA A 396 -29.41 -25.85 -20.72
CA ALA A 396 -29.69 -24.88 -21.77
C ALA A 396 -30.22 -23.54 -21.24
N GLY A 397 -30.14 -22.50 -22.07
CA GLY A 397 -30.57 -21.13 -21.72
C GLY A 397 -32.08 -20.87 -21.88
N GLN A 398 -32.47 -19.64 -21.55
CA GLN A 398 -33.78 -19.06 -21.89
C GLN A 398 -33.60 -17.62 -22.39
N ASP A 399 -34.18 -17.36 -23.57
CA ASP A 399 -34.27 -16.02 -24.16
C ASP A 399 -35.26 -15.14 -23.38
N GLY A 400 -34.88 -13.87 -23.17
CA GLY A 400 -35.72 -12.84 -22.57
C GLY A 400 -35.79 -11.59 -23.46
N SER A 401 -36.69 -11.60 -24.44
CA SER A 401 -36.90 -10.47 -25.36
C SER A 401 -37.40 -9.21 -24.63
N THR A 402 -36.74 -8.06 -24.82
CA THR A 402 -37.31 -6.74 -24.52
C THR A 402 -37.01 -5.72 -25.63
N GLU A 403 -37.94 -4.79 -25.81
CA GLU A 403 -38.15 -4.10 -27.09
C GLU A 403 -37.27 -2.85 -27.31
N ARG A 404 -37.09 -2.50 -28.59
CA ARG A 404 -36.42 -1.26 -29.01
C ARG A 404 -37.30 -0.03 -28.77
N ALA A 405 -37.01 0.74 -27.72
CA ALA A 405 -37.51 2.11 -27.59
C ALA A 405 -36.50 3.14 -28.14
N ARG A 406 -36.79 3.74 -29.29
CA ARG A 406 -36.09 4.94 -29.79
C ARG A 406 -36.62 6.18 -29.07
N GLY A 407 -35.77 6.93 -28.37
CA GLY A 407 -36.16 8.20 -27.74
C GLY A 407 -34.99 8.88 -27.05
N GLY A 408 -34.29 9.77 -27.77
CA GLY A 408 -33.12 10.45 -27.21
C GLY A 408 -33.50 11.58 -26.26
N HIS A 409 -32.88 11.63 -25.08
CA HIS A 409 -32.69 12.84 -24.28
C HIS A 409 -31.27 12.82 -23.71
N ARG A 410 -30.57 13.97 -23.76
CA ARG A 410 -29.20 14.12 -23.22
C ARG A 410 -29.21 13.80 -21.71
N GLY A 411 -28.66 12.65 -21.34
CA GLY A 411 -28.48 12.28 -19.95
C GLY A 411 -27.59 13.28 -19.22
N LYS A 412 -28.09 13.88 -18.13
CA LYS A 412 -27.24 14.56 -17.15
C LYS A 412 -26.25 13.54 -16.61
N LEU A 413 -24.96 13.89 -16.56
CA LEU A 413 -23.90 13.04 -16.00
C LEU A 413 -24.30 12.56 -14.60
N ARG A 414 -24.72 11.29 -14.50
CA ARG A 414 -25.04 10.64 -13.22
C ARG A 414 -23.71 10.41 -12.52
N ARG A 415 -23.41 11.23 -11.50
CA ARG A 415 -22.25 10.99 -10.62
C ARG A 415 -22.34 9.55 -10.11
N GLN A 416 -21.28 8.78 -10.28
CA GLN A 416 -21.15 7.48 -9.61
C GLN A 416 -21.25 7.72 -8.10
N SER A 417 -22.11 6.96 -7.44
CA SER A 417 -22.36 7.10 -6.00
C SER A 417 -21.25 6.49 -5.16
N SER A 418 -20.65 5.39 -5.62
CA SER A 418 -19.58 4.68 -4.91
C SER A 418 -18.19 5.24 -5.22
N VAL A 419 -17.31 5.23 -4.21
CA VAL A 419 -15.88 5.55 -4.30
C VAL A 419 -14.99 4.34 -4.54
N VAL A 420 -15.52 3.11 -4.47
CA VAL A 420 -14.72 1.87 -4.61
C VAL A 420 -14.70 1.31 -6.04
N CYS A 421 -15.62 1.73 -6.92
CA CYS A 421 -15.67 1.28 -8.30
C CYS A 421 -14.63 1.97 -9.20
N SER A 422 -14.00 1.20 -10.10
CA SER A 422 -13.09 1.71 -11.14
C SER A 422 -13.72 2.82 -11.99
N ARG A 423 -12.91 3.86 -12.30
CA ARG A 423 -13.30 5.07 -13.03
C ARG A 423 -12.47 5.25 -14.29
N VAL A 424 -12.40 4.20 -15.11
CA VAL A 424 -11.57 4.14 -16.33
C VAL A 424 -11.80 5.35 -17.26
N HIS A 425 -13.05 5.82 -17.38
CA HIS A 425 -13.43 7.01 -18.15
C HIS A 425 -12.84 8.35 -17.64
N SER A 426 -12.22 8.36 -16.45
CA SER A 426 -11.55 9.52 -15.84
C SER A 426 -10.02 9.46 -15.95
N LEU A 427 -9.48 8.37 -16.50
CA LEU A 427 -8.05 8.17 -16.75
C LEU A 427 -7.63 8.78 -18.09
N ASN A 428 -6.37 9.18 -18.18
CA ASN A 428 -5.73 9.45 -19.46
C ASN A 428 -4.97 8.18 -19.90
N THR A 429 -5.56 7.42 -20.83
CA THR A 429 -5.01 6.15 -21.34
C THR A 429 -4.68 6.25 -22.81
N ILE A 430 -3.64 5.54 -23.26
CA ILE A 430 -3.40 5.30 -24.69
C ILE A 430 -4.24 4.09 -25.09
N SER A 431 -5.14 4.24 -26.07
CA SER A 431 -5.97 3.15 -26.59
C SER A 431 -5.48 2.66 -27.95
N TYR A 432 -5.55 1.36 -28.20
CA TYR A 432 -5.26 0.73 -29.49
C TYR A 432 -6.03 -0.57 -29.69
N VAL A 433 -6.07 -1.05 -30.94
CA VAL A 433 -6.61 -2.38 -31.29
C VAL A 433 -5.45 -3.22 -31.79
N ASP A 434 -5.14 -4.32 -31.13
CA ASP A 434 -4.25 -5.32 -31.70
C ASP A 434 -5.00 -6.11 -32.79
N ASN A 435 -4.53 -5.98 -34.03
CA ASN A 435 -5.07 -6.68 -35.19
C ASN A 435 -4.07 -7.70 -35.77
N GLY A 436 -2.96 -7.99 -35.07
CA GLY A 436 -1.86 -8.85 -35.56
C GLY A 436 -1.13 -8.32 -36.81
N LYS A 437 -1.56 -7.19 -37.37
CA LYS A 437 -0.98 -6.51 -38.54
C LYS A 437 -1.05 -4.99 -38.35
N GLU A 438 0.08 -4.44 -37.93
CA GLU A 438 0.39 -3.01 -37.74
C GLU A 438 -0.45 -2.22 -36.72
N ILE A 439 0.26 -1.46 -35.88
CA ILE A 439 -0.30 -0.63 -34.82
C ILE A 439 -1.06 0.57 -35.42
N LYS A 440 -2.38 0.42 -35.61
CA LYS A 440 -3.29 1.51 -36.01
C LYS A 440 -3.54 2.48 -34.85
N ARG A 441 -2.52 3.27 -34.52
CA ARG A 441 -2.62 4.36 -33.56
C ARG A 441 -3.37 5.54 -34.19
N LEU A 442 -4.56 5.85 -33.69
CA LEU A 442 -5.32 7.04 -34.04
C LEU A 442 -4.62 8.29 -33.48
N LYS A 443 -3.63 8.79 -34.22
CA LYS A 443 -2.72 9.90 -33.86
C LYS A 443 -3.33 11.28 -34.17
N PRO A 444 -2.76 12.34 -33.57
CA PRO A 444 -1.68 13.07 -34.29
C PRO A 444 -0.28 12.96 -33.65
N LYS A 445 0.74 12.68 -34.50
CA LYS A 445 2.23 12.81 -34.40
C LYS A 445 2.88 13.05 -33.01
N ARG A 446 3.99 12.41 -32.57
CA ARG A 446 4.90 11.37 -33.14
C ARG A 446 4.56 9.98 -32.58
N ALA A 447 5.36 9.27 -31.77
CA ALA A 447 6.42 8.33 -32.21
C ALA A 447 5.89 6.87 -32.38
N ALA A 448 6.73 5.83 -32.43
CA ALA A 448 6.31 4.42 -32.58
C ALA A 448 5.77 3.79 -31.26
N SER A 449 5.30 2.54 -31.27
CA SER A 449 5.07 1.73 -30.06
C SER A 449 6.14 0.63 -29.95
N PHE A 450 6.32 0.10 -28.73
CA PHE A 450 7.57 -0.52 -28.30
C PHE A 450 7.60 -2.07 -28.31
N PHE A 451 6.47 -2.74 -28.07
CA PHE A 451 6.46 -4.19 -27.87
C PHE A 451 6.30 -4.98 -29.17
N ASN A 452 7.34 -4.92 -30.01
CA ASN A 452 7.65 -6.00 -30.95
C ASN A 452 9.09 -5.87 -31.47
N ARG A 453 10.02 -6.57 -30.83
CA ARG A 453 11.28 -6.94 -31.48
C ARG A 453 11.46 -8.45 -31.32
N GLN A 454 11.40 -9.12 -32.46
CA GLN A 454 11.60 -10.57 -32.55
C GLN A 454 12.98 -10.94 -32.00
N VAL A 455 13.03 -12.04 -31.25
CA VAL A 455 14.28 -12.70 -30.87
C VAL A 455 14.96 -13.22 -32.14
N SER A 456 16.08 -12.61 -32.51
CA SER A 456 17.06 -13.23 -33.41
C SER A 456 18.33 -13.53 -32.61
N ALA A 457 18.71 -14.81 -32.58
CA ALA A 457 19.86 -15.27 -31.82
C ALA A 457 21.18 -14.73 -32.41
N PRO A 458 22.16 -14.32 -31.59
CA PRO A 458 23.50 -14.00 -32.07
C PRO A 458 24.28 -15.30 -32.36
N SER A 459 24.57 -15.56 -33.63
CA SER A 459 25.54 -16.58 -34.01
C SER A 459 26.95 -16.11 -33.63
N TYR A 460 27.52 -16.70 -32.58
CA TYR A 460 28.91 -16.50 -32.19
C TYR A 460 29.84 -16.95 -33.34
N SER A 461 30.58 -15.99 -33.91
CA SER A 461 31.74 -16.29 -34.73
C SER A 461 32.98 -16.28 -33.83
N ALA A 462 33.67 -17.43 -33.73
CA ALA A 462 34.87 -17.53 -32.92
C ALA A 462 36.03 -16.76 -33.58
N VAL A 463 36.61 -15.81 -32.85
CA VAL A 463 37.86 -15.16 -33.27
C VAL A 463 38.99 -16.18 -33.16
N GLN A 464 39.61 -16.52 -34.29
CA GLN A 464 40.78 -17.40 -34.31
C GLN A 464 41.96 -16.71 -33.63
N VAL A 465 42.54 -17.39 -32.64
CA VAL A 465 43.86 -17.04 -32.10
C VAL A 465 44.90 -17.36 -33.18
N VAL A 466 45.62 -16.34 -33.65
CA VAL A 466 46.82 -16.56 -34.47
C VAL A 466 47.96 -16.88 -33.52
N GLU A 467 48.32 -18.17 -33.44
CA GLU A 467 49.50 -18.60 -32.69
C GLU A 467 50.78 -18.03 -33.31
N SER A 468 51.68 -17.59 -32.44
CA SER A 468 53.00 -17.10 -32.81
C SER A 468 53.86 -18.26 -33.29
N LEU A 469 54.35 -18.22 -34.54
CA LEU A 469 55.43 -19.11 -34.96
C LEU A 469 56.78 -18.53 -34.53
N GLU A 470 57.55 -19.31 -33.78
CA GLU A 470 58.94 -19.02 -33.48
C GLU A 470 59.86 -19.19 -34.70
N GLN A 471 61.06 -18.59 -34.58
CA GLN A 471 62.37 -18.95 -35.14
C GLN A 471 62.95 -17.97 -36.18
N GLY A 472 64.10 -17.41 -35.80
CA GLY A 472 64.88 -16.38 -36.49
C GLY A 472 65.86 -15.73 -35.53
#